data_AF-A0A127CFE6-F1
#
_entry.id   AF-A0A127CFE6-F1
#
_cell.length_a   1.000
_cell.length_b   1.000
_cell.length_c   1.000
_cell.angle_alpha   90.00
_cell.angle_beta   90.00
_cell.angle_gamma   90.00
#
_symmetry.space_group_name_H-M   'P 1'
#
loop_
_entity.id
_entity.type
_entity.pdbx_description
1 polymer ?
#
loop_
_entity_poly.entity_id
_entity_poly.type
_entity_poly.pdbx_seq_one_letter_code
_entity_poly.pdbx_strand_id
1 'polypeptide(L)'
;MAGSQALALNKRIAAELERLEPEEELEQRCDVEALSRIDAARDDMTPDKVIAYTFATPEVKGHTIDADGAVFRSHEHWYHLRYHCVTDASALNVTAFSFEIGTEIPRSEWERNYLYP
;
A
#
# COMPACT_ATOMS: atom_id res chain seq x y z
N MET A 1 4.72 -41.75 17.33
CA MET A 1 5.53 -40.76 16.59
C MET A 1 4.67 -39.95 15.59
N ALA A 2 3.51 -39.42 16.00
CA ALA A 2 2.60 -38.69 15.10
C ALA A 2 2.59 -37.16 15.33
N GLY A 3 3.09 -36.67 16.47
CA GLY A 3 3.08 -35.24 16.82
C GLY A 3 4.09 -34.39 16.06
N SER A 4 5.29 -34.90 15.75
CA SER A 4 6.33 -34.11 15.07
C SER A 4 6.01 -33.77 13.62
N GLN A 5 5.27 -34.62 12.91
CA GLN A 5 4.96 -34.37 11.49
C GLN A 5 3.90 -33.26 11.34
N ALA A 6 2.87 -33.25 12.19
CA ALA A 6 1.83 -32.20 12.17
C ALA A 6 2.38 -30.83 12.57
N LEU A 7 3.27 -30.76 13.58
CA LEU A 7 3.95 -29.53 13.97
C LEU A 7 4.89 -28.99 12.88
N ALA A 8 5.60 -29.86 12.16
CA ALA A 8 6.45 -29.46 11.05
C ALA A 8 5.65 -29.01 9.82
N LEU A 9 4.49 -29.63 9.56
CA LEU A 9 3.58 -29.25 8.48
C LEU A 9 2.96 -27.87 8.74
N ASN A 10 2.51 -27.60 9.97
CA ASN A 10 1.98 -26.30 10.36
C ASN A 10 3.04 -25.18 10.25
N LYS A 11 4.31 -25.45 10.58
CA LYS A 11 5.38 -24.46 10.39
C LYS A 11 5.68 -24.16 8.92
N ARG A 12 5.50 -25.13 8.02
CA ARG A 12 5.66 -24.91 6.58
C ARG A 12 4.51 -24.08 6.03
N ILE A 13 3.27 -24.46 6.35
CA ILE A 13 2.07 -23.72 5.93
C ILE A 13 2.10 -22.29 6.49
N ALA A 14 2.54 -22.10 7.74
CA ALA A 14 2.71 -20.77 8.33
C ALA A 14 3.79 -19.95 7.60
N ALA A 15 4.94 -20.54 7.25
CA ALA A 15 5.99 -19.85 6.48
C ALA A 15 5.58 -19.56 5.02
N GLU A 16 4.67 -20.33 4.45
CA GLU A 16 4.08 -20.14 3.12
C GLU A 16 3.04 -19.00 3.11
N LEU A 17 2.31 -18.82 4.22
CA LEU A 17 1.33 -17.74 4.41
C LEU A 17 1.96 -16.44 4.97
N GLU A 18 3.17 -16.51 5.51
CA GLU A 18 3.90 -15.36 6.09
C GLU A 18 4.58 -14.46 5.05
N ARG A 19 4.65 -14.88 3.79
CA ARG A 19 5.07 -13.99 2.70
C ARG A 19 3.82 -13.46 2.01
N LEU A 20 3.63 -12.15 2.05
CA LEU A 20 2.79 -11.47 1.08
C LEU A 20 3.23 -11.92 -0.32
N GLU A 21 2.30 -12.05 -1.26
CA GLU A 21 2.72 -12.32 -2.63
C GLU A 21 3.68 -11.20 -3.08
N PRO A 22 4.70 -11.45 -3.92
CA PRO A 22 5.72 -10.44 -4.24
C PRO A 22 5.17 -9.08 -4.71
N GLU A 23 3.97 -9.08 -5.32
CA GLU A 23 3.24 -7.88 -5.71
C GLU A 23 2.63 -7.15 -4.51
N GLU A 24 2.08 -7.87 -3.52
CA GLU A 24 1.63 -7.27 -2.25
C GLU A 24 2.80 -6.73 -1.42
N GLU A 25 3.96 -7.42 -1.38
CA GLU A 25 5.18 -6.89 -0.74
C GLU A 25 5.59 -5.54 -1.36
N LEU A 26 5.55 -5.46 -2.70
CA LEU A 26 5.83 -4.23 -3.45
C LEU A 26 4.81 -3.13 -3.14
N GLU A 27 3.51 -3.42 -3.21
CA GLU A 27 2.44 -2.47 -2.92
C GLU A 27 2.60 -1.89 -1.51
N GLN A 28 2.74 -2.75 -0.49
CA GLN A 28 2.88 -2.30 0.89
C GLN A 28 4.12 -1.43 1.08
N ARG A 29 5.24 -1.74 0.40
CA ARG A 29 6.42 -0.89 0.46
C ARG A 29 6.15 0.48 -0.18
N CYS A 30 5.52 0.51 -1.34
CA CYS A 30 5.22 1.74 -2.04
C CYS A 30 4.20 2.61 -1.30
N ASP A 31 3.22 1.99 -0.62
CA ASP A 31 2.28 2.69 0.26
C ASP A 31 2.99 3.36 1.45
N VAL A 32 3.93 2.67 2.10
CA VAL A 32 4.74 3.26 3.18
C VAL A 32 5.62 4.40 2.68
N GLU A 33 6.22 4.24 1.49
CA GLU A 33 6.98 5.31 0.86
C GLU A 33 6.09 6.53 0.57
N ALA A 34 4.86 6.32 0.07
CA ALA A 34 3.91 7.38 -0.19
C ALA A 34 3.61 8.21 1.06
N LEU A 35 3.38 7.56 2.21
CA LEU A 35 3.21 8.24 3.50
C LEU A 35 4.40 9.15 3.82
N SER A 36 5.62 8.62 3.74
CA SER A 36 6.83 9.39 4.05
C SER A 36 7.06 10.54 3.07
N ARG A 37 6.76 10.36 1.78
CA ARG A 37 6.94 11.40 0.75
C ARG A 37 5.92 12.51 0.86
N ILE A 38 4.67 12.17 1.21
CA ILE A 38 3.61 13.15 1.45
C ILE A 38 3.95 13.96 2.71
N ASP A 39 4.29 13.30 3.81
CA ASP A 39 4.67 13.94 5.09
C ASP A 39 5.83 14.93 4.90
N ALA A 40 6.87 14.52 4.16
CA ALA A 40 8.02 15.39 3.87
C ALA A 40 7.72 16.55 2.91
N ALA A 41 6.65 16.47 2.11
CA ALA A 41 6.30 17.47 1.10
C ALA A 41 5.19 18.43 1.52
N ARG A 42 4.41 18.10 2.56
CA ARG A 42 3.20 18.80 2.98
C ARG A 42 3.19 19.01 4.50
N ASP A 43 3.65 20.18 4.93
CA ASP A 43 3.64 20.55 6.36
C ASP A 43 2.22 20.64 6.97
N ASP A 44 1.19 20.71 6.14
CA ASP A 44 -0.23 20.77 6.55
C ASP A 44 -0.91 19.39 6.62
N MET A 45 -0.18 18.31 6.33
CA MET A 45 -0.71 16.95 6.30
C MET A 45 0.13 16.04 7.20
N THR A 46 -0.54 15.20 7.96
CA THR A 46 0.06 14.07 8.69
C THR A 46 -0.57 12.79 8.15
N PRO A 47 0.00 12.14 7.12
CA PRO A 47 -0.62 10.98 6.48
C PRO A 47 -0.42 9.72 7.33
N ASP A 48 -1.47 8.92 7.53
CA ASP A 48 -1.43 7.73 8.40
C ASP A 48 -1.87 6.42 7.72
N LYS A 49 -2.43 6.52 6.51
CA LYS A 49 -2.89 5.36 5.75
C LYS A 49 -2.90 5.64 4.25
N VAL A 50 -2.58 4.63 3.46
CA VAL A 50 -2.77 4.59 2.00
C VAL A 50 -3.62 3.36 1.66
N ILE A 51 -4.44 3.49 0.62
CA ILE A 51 -5.12 2.36 -0.03
C ILE A 51 -4.90 2.55 -1.53
N ALA A 52 -4.15 1.65 -2.17
CA ALA A 52 -3.73 1.80 -3.56
C ALA A 52 -4.86 1.59 -4.59
N TYR A 53 -5.91 0.87 -4.21
CA TYR A 53 -6.90 0.30 -5.15
C TYR A 53 -8.33 0.88 -5.04
N THR A 54 -8.54 1.99 -4.34
CA THR A 54 -9.90 2.49 -4.04
C THR A 54 -10.71 2.83 -5.29
N PHE A 55 -10.12 3.52 -6.27
CA PHE A 55 -10.83 3.97 -7.48
C PHE A 55 -10.39 3.25 -8.76
N ALA A 56 -9.27 2.53 -8.73
CA ALA A 56 -8.75 1.74 -9.84
C ALA A 56 -7.76 0.71 -9.30
N THR A 57 -7.69 -0.47 -9.93
CA THR A 57 -6.70 -1.50 -9.59
C THR A 57 -5.28 -1.01 -9.96
N PRO A 58 -4.28 -1.12 -9.07
CA PRO A 58 -2.90 -0.80 -9.41
C PRO A 58 -2.37 -1.65 -10.56
N GLU A 59 -1.56 -1.06 -11.44
CA GLU A 59 -0.85 -1.79 -12.47
C GLU A 59 0.54 -2.18 -11.96
N VAL A 60 0.82 -3.49 -11.88
CA VAL A 60 2.13 -4.00 -11.46
C VAL A 60 2.89 -4.59 -12.66
N LYS A 61 4.14 -4.16 -12.85
CA LYS A 61 5.04 -4.65 -13.91
C LYS A 61 6.44 -4.83 -13.34
N GLY A 62 6.76 -6.06 -12.91
CA GLY A 62 8.06 -6.37 -12.30
C GLY A 62 8.22 -5.69 -10.94
N HIS A 63 9.12 -4.72 -10.85
CA HIS A 63 9.40 -3.94 -9.62
C HIS A 63 8.80 -2.53 -9.67
N THR A 64 7.78 -2.35 -10.51
CA THR A 64 7.10 -1.09 -10.72
C THR A 64 5.62 -1.26 -10.44
N ILE A 65 5.05 -0.29 -9.72
CA ILE A 65 3.63 -0.18 -9.46
C ILE A 65 3.15 1.24 -9.80
N ASP A 66 2.06 1.31 -10.56
CA ASP A 66 1.31 2.51 -10.88
C ASP A 66 -0.06 2.44 -10.20
N ALA A 67 -0.33 3.32 -9.24
CA ALA A 67 -1.56 3.34 -8.46
C ALA A 67 -2.36 4.63 -8.74
N ASP A 68 -3.07 4.65 -9.87
CA ASP A 68 -3.83 5.82 -10.34
C ASP A 68 -5.17 6.06 -9.61
N GLY A 69 -5.61 5.06 -8.85
CA GLY A 69 -6.86 5.07 -8.07
C GLY A 69 -6.64 5.10 -6.57
N ALA A 70 -5.43 5.45 -6.12
CA ALA A 70 -5.08 5.42 -4.72
C ALA A 70 -5.76 6.54 -3.92
N VAL A 71 -5.74 6.38 -2.60
CA VAL A 71 -6.13 7.40 -1.64
C VAL A 71 -5.18 7.36 -0.46
N PHE A 72 -5.01 8.50 0.21
CA PHE A 72 -4.38 8.54 1.53
C PHE A 72 -5.27 9.25 2.53
N ARG A 73 -5.07 8.95 3.81
CA ARG A 73 -5.77 9.58 4.90
C ARG A 73 -4.83 10.48 5.68
N SER A 74 -5.32 11.67 6.03
CA SER A 74 -4.66 12.59 6.93
C SER A 74 -5.68 13.33 7.77
N HIS A 75 -5.45 13.42 9.09
CA HIS A 75 -6.35 14.07 10.05
C HIS A 75 -7.81 13.56 9.99
N GLU A 76 -8.01 12.24 9.80
CA GLU A 76 -9.35 11.64 9.59
C GLU A 76 -10.07 12.14 8.34
N HIS A 77 -9.36 12.66 7.33
CA HIS A 77 -9.89 13.02 6.02
C HIS A 77 -9.18 12.22 4.94
N TRP A 78 -9.94 11.79 3.92
CA TRP A 78 -9.40 11.04 2.79
C TRP A 78 -9.17 11.96 1.61
N TYR A 79 -8.07 11.75 0.89
CA TYR A 79 -7.69 12.52 -0.29
C TYR A 79 -7.35 11.57 -1.43
N HIS A 80 -7.68 11.98 -2.65
CA HIS A 80 -7.22 11.26 -3.83
C HIS A 80 -5.69 11.28 -3.91
N LEU A 81 -5.12 10.16 -4.33
CA LEU A 81 -3.70 9.98 -4.56
C LEU A 81 -3.49 9.30 -5.91
N ARG A 82 -2.45 9.73 -6.61
CA ARG A 82 -1.81 8.90 -7.63
C ARG A 82 -0.36 8.75 -7.28
N TYR A 83 0.21 7.57 -7.49
CA TYR A 83 1.65 7.41 -7.38
C TYR A 83 2.21 6.46 -8.42
N HIS A 84 3.47 6.68 -8.75
CA HIS A 84 4.35 5.77 -9.46
C HIS A 84 5.52 5.42 -8.53
N CYS A 85 5.78 4.13 -8.36
CA CYS A 85 6.83 3.65 -7.48
C CYS A 85 7.64 2.55 -8.15
N VAL A 86 8.97 2.66 -8.07
CA VAL A 86 9.91 1.66 -8.58
C VAL A 86 10.84 1.24 -7.48
N THR A 87 10.95 -0.06 -7.24
CA THR A 87 11.93 -0.63 -6.31
C THR A 87 13.11 -1.27 -7.02
N ASP A 88 14.15 -1.58 -6.27
CA ASP A 88 15.14 -2.56 -6.69
C ASP A 88 14.55 -3.99 -6.68
N ALA A 89 15.36 -4.96 -7.12
CA ALA A 89 14.96 -6.36 -7.20
C ALA A 89 14.64 -7.02 -5.85
N SER A 90 15.02 -6.40 -4.74
CA SER A 90 14.68 -6.88 -3.40
C SER A 90 13.30 -6.42 -2.94
N ALA A 91 12.68 -5.47 -3.65
CA ALA A 91 11.50 -4.74 -3.20
C ALA A 91 11.71 -3.95 -1.89
N LEU A 92 12.95 -3.85 -1.39
CA LEU A 92 13.29 -3.18 -0.14
C LEU A 92 13.88 -1.78 -0.31
N ASN A 93 14.18 -1.33 -1.53
CA ASN A 93 14.63 0.04 -1.74
C ASN A 93 13.83 0.67 -2.86
N VAL A 94 13.18 1.80 -2.55
CA VAL A 94 12.53 2.61 -3.57
C VAL A 94 13.60 3.43 -4.29
N THR A 95 13.69 3.23 -5.60
CA THR A 95 14.68 3.86 -6.48
C THR A 95 14.11 5.04 -7.26
N ALA A 96 12.80 5.04 -7.51
CA ALA A 96 12.07 6.17 -8.06
C ALA A 96 10.67 6.24 -7.44
N PHE A 97 10.22 7.47 -7.17
CA PHE A 97 8.88 7.71 -6.63
C PHE A 97 8.37 9.07 -7.12
N SER A 98 7.14 9.12 -7.61
CA SER A 98 6.42 10.36 -7.88
C SER A 98 4.96 10.21 -7.49
N PHE A 99 4.34 11.31 -7.05
CA PHE A 99 2.94 11.30 -6.63
C PHE A 99 2.23 12.60 -6.97
N GLU A 100 0.90 12.53 -7.00
CA GLU A 100 0.00 13.66 -7.14
C GLU A 100 -1.10 13.56 -6.08
N ILE A 101 -1.30 14.63 -5.32
CA ILE A 101 -2.40 14.75 -4.36
C ILE A 101 -3.57 15.44 -5.05
N GLY A 102 -4.72 14.76 -5.06
CA GLY A 102 -5.98 15.31 -5.55
C GLY A 102 -6.81 15.95 -4.44
N THR A 103 -8.10 16.14 -4.73
CA THR A 103 -9.04 16.75 -3.77
C THR A 103 -9.37 15.81 -2.61
N GLU A 104 -9.88 16.39 -1.53
CA GLU A 104 -10.52 15.63 -0.46
C GLU A 104 -11.73 14.86 -1.00
N ILE A 105 -11.92 13.63 -0.52
CA ILE A 105 -13.04 12.76 -0.84
C ILE A 105 -14.17 13.06 0.12
N PRO A 106 -15.35 13.52 -0.36
CA PRO A 106 -16.46 13.87 0.51
C PRO A 106 -16.91 12.68 1.37
N ARG A 107 -17.25 12.92 2.64
CA ARG A 107 -17.72 11.87 3.57
C ARG A 107 -18.93 11.08 3.04
N SER A 108 -19.78 11.68 2.21
CA SER A 108 -20.90 11.00 1.54
C SER A 108 -20.46 9.89 0.57
N GLU A 109 -19.18 9.84 0.21
CA GLU A 109 -18.61 8.85 -0.71
C GLU A 109 -17.90 7.71 0.01
N TRP A 110 -17.72 7.79 1.33
CA TRP A 110 -16.84 6.87 2.03
C TRP A 110 -17.38 5.45 2.09
N GLU A 111 -18.66 5.29 2.44
CA GLU A 111 -19.28 3.97 2.58
C GLU A 111 -19.18 3.15 1.29
N ARG A 112 -19.50 3.75 0.14
CA ARG A 112 -19.43 3.09 -1.17
C ARG A 112 -18.00 2.74 -1.61
N ASN A 113 -17.01 3.44 -1.06
CA ASN A 113 -15.59 3.27 -1.37
C ASN A 113 -14.82 2.57 -0.24
N TYR A 114 -15.52 2.04 0.78
CA TYR A 114 -14.94 1.38 1.96
C TYR A 114 -13.94 2.23 2.74
N LEU A 115 -14.12 3.55 2.74
CA LEU A 115 -13.31 4.50 3.50
C LEU A 115 -13.94 4.74 4.89
N TYR A 116 -13.10 5.09 5.86
CA TYR A 116 -13.50 5.22 7.26
C TYR A 116 -12.67 6.27 8.00
N PRO A 117 -13.18 6.84 9.10
CA PRO A 117 -12.48 7.86 9.89
C PRO A 117 -11.08 7.41 10.30
#